data_AF-A0A7V3FMT8-F1
#
_entry.id   AF-A0A7V3FMT8-F1
#
_cell.length_a   1.000
_cell.length_b   1.000
_cell.length_c   1.000
_cell.angle_alpha   90.00
_cell.angle_beta   90.00
_cell.angle_gamma   90.00
#
_symmetry.space_group_name_H-M   'P 1'
#
loop_
_entity.id
_entity.type
_entity.pdbx_description
1 polymer ?
#
loop_
_entity_poly.entity_id
_entity_poly.type
_entity_poly.pdbx_seq_one_letter_code
_entity_poly.pdbx_strand_id
1 'polypeptide(L)'
;PRFIAAKDHFIDNPIIYSWIGLGKVIENAGMIFVNREKGKGWAAMQEAAEKLVNSDVEIAVYPQGTRAYFMRSPSGERLDAGYYTTFTKKTWDQPLGHLKPGTAHLILDTLLALRQRGESKLNVLVTGIMGSAIAGPKGSFKAQSEAEVHFRILPVWELSTDLVAGAAAPQGNEPQTEAERLYVRLSQELQAEIDRKLLQATEWHAYLLKRLPVELEKLGIAGPEVTAALERLRRAEESGDSRPFILLDRIFSLAPELWERFLRLYVSLQSQESDEGSWRALLQEVSERLRTR
;
A
#
# COMPACT_ATOMS: atom_id res chain seq x y z
N PRO A 1 14.79 8.29 -10.30
CA PRO A 1 13.34 8.58 -10.19
C PRO A 1 13.01 9.88 -9.45
N ARG A 2 12.11 10.68 -10.03
CA ARG A 2 11.44 11.80 -9.36
C ARG A 2 10.24 11.27 -8.55
N PHE A 3 9.69 12.06 -7.66
CA PHE A 3 8.56 11.73 -6.80
C PHE A 3 7.49 12.81 -6.98
N ILE A 4 6.24 12.42 -6.77
CA ILE A 4 5.16 13.40 -6.59
C ILE A 4 5.24 13.89 -5.14
N ALA A 5 5.58 15.16 -4.96
CA ALA A 5 5.72 15.80 -3.66
C ALA A 5 4.58 16.81 -3.44
N ALA A 6 4.09 16.89 -2.21
CA ALA A 6 3.12 17.90 -1.81
C ALA A 6 3.84 19.26 -1.69
N LYS A 7 3.50 20.21 -2.57
CA LYS A 7 4.17 21.52 -2.62
C LYS A 7 4.15 22.24 -1.26
N ASP A 8 3.01 22.17 -0.59
CA ASP A 8 2.76 22.84 0.69
C ASP A 8 3.66 22.31 1.82
N HIS A 9 4.02 21.03 1.78
CA HIS A 9 4.85 20.42 2.81
C HIS A 9 6.35 20.67 2.60
N PHE A 10 6.77 20.85 1.35
CA PHE A 10 8.17 20.72 0.95
C PHE A 10 8.79 22.01 0.41
N ILE A 11 7.98 22.82 -0.28
CA ILE A 11 8.39 24.11 -0.86
C ILE A 11 7.86 25.24 0.01
N ASP A 12 6.57 25.21 0.34
CA ASP A 12 5.93 26.32 1.02
C ASP A 12 6.17 26.29 2.55
N ASN A 13 6.77 25.21 3.09
CA ASN A 13 7.18 25.10 4.50
C ASN A 13 8.62 25.64 4.70
N PRO A 14 8.81 26.80 5.36
CA PRO A 14 10.13 27.42 5.51
C PRO A 14 11.12 26.57 6.29
N ILE A 15 10.66 25.75 7.22
CA ILE A 15 11.50 24.88 8.06
C ILE A 15 12.12 23.77 7.19
N ILE A 16 11.30 23.12 6.37
CA ILE A 16 11.74 22.03 5.49
C ILE A 16 12.55 22.55 4.29
N TYR A 17 12.15 23.70 3.74
CA TYR A 17 12.80 24.28 2.56
C TYR A 17 14.13 24.98 2.88
N SER A 18 14.15 25.84 3.89
CA SER A 18 15.29 26.71 4.17
C SER A 18 16.21 26.19 5.28
N TRP A 19 15.67 25.52 6.30
CA TRP A 19 16.45 25.14 7.49
C TRP A 19 17.04 23.73 7.38
N ILE A 20 16.24 22.77 6.90
CA ILE A 20 16.71 21.40 6.63
C ILE A 20 17.35 21.29 5.24
N GLY A 21 17.02 22.20 4.32
CA GLY A 21 17.52 22.20 2.93
C GLY A 21 16.94 21.09 2.05
N LEU A 22 16.11 20.20 2.62
CA LEU A 22 15.48 19.10 1.91
C LEU A 22 14.59 19.60 0.78
N GLY A 23 13.86 20.70 0.99
CA GLY A 23 13.03 21.34 -0.04
C GLY A 23 13.81 21.80 -1.28
N LYS A 24 15.01 22.33 -1.10
CA LYS A 24 15.91 22.71 -2.22
C LYS A 24 16.49 21.49 -2.92
N VAL A 25 16.84 20.44 -2.17
CA VAL A 25 17.38 19.19 -2.72
C VAL A 25 16.34 18.48 -3.59
N ILE A 26 15.10 18.38 -3.11
CA ILE A 26 14.00 17.76 -3.87
C ILE A 26 13.54 18.64 -5.03
N GLU A 27 13.59 19.96 -4.91
CA GLU A 27 13.35 20.86 -6.06
C GLU A 27 14.40 20.69 -7.16
N ASN A 28 15.68 20.69 -6.78
CA ASN A 28 16.80 20.49 -7.72
C ASN A 28 16.84 19.08 -8.32
N ALA A 29 16.31 18.07 -7.62
CA ALA A 29 16.15 16.72 -8.15
C ALA A 29 15.00 16.60 -9.18
N GLY A 30 14.30 17.71 -9.47
CA GLY A 30 13.26 17.78 -10.49
C GLY A 30 11.94 17.11 -10.07
N MET A 31 11.64 17.08 -8.78
CA MET A 31 10.43 16.45 -8.24
C MET A 31 9.16 17.17 -8.75
N ILE A 32 8.07 16.43 -8.91
CA ILE A 32 6.80 17.01 -9.38
C ILE A 32 6.02 17.47 -8.16
N PHE A 33 5.94 18.79 -7.99
CA PHE A 33 5.16 19.39 -6.93
C PHE A 33 3.70 19.51 -7.35
N VAL A 34 2.85 18.91 -6.53
CA VAL A 34 1.40 19.02 -6.65
C VAL A 34 0.91 20.06 -5.66
N ASN A 35 0.15 21.03 -6.14
CA ASN A 35 -0.54 21.99 -5.28
C ASN A 35 -1.89 21.43 -4.83
N ARG A 36 -1.96 20.99 -3.57
CA ARG A 36 -3.17 20.40 -2.98
C ARG A 36 -4.24 21.44 -2.62
N GLU A 37 -3.88 22.72 -2.55
CA GLU A 37 -4.82 23.83 -2.24
C GLU A 37 -5.61 24.29 -3.47
N LYS A 38 -5.10 24.05 -4.68
CA LYS A 38 -5.72 24.52 -5.94
C LYS A 38 -6.71 23.53 -6.57
N GLY A 39 -7.00 22.39 -5.94
CA GLY A 39 -8.00 21.45 -6.45
C GLY A 39 -8.02 20.12 -5.71
N LYS A 40 -9.13 19.37 -5.85
CA LYS A 40 -9.24 17.99 -5.34
C LYS A 40 -8.11 17.13 -5.94
N GLY A 41 -7.67 16.11 -5.19
CA GLY A 41 -6.52 15.25 -5.55
C GLY A 41 -6.56 14.58 -6.94
N TRP A 42 -7.66 14.63 -7.67
CA TRP A 42 -7.77 14.19 -9.07
C TRP A 42 -7.14 15.18 -10.07
N ALA A 43 -7.40 16.49 -9.95
CA ALA A 43 -6.80 17.50 -10.83
C ALA A 43 -5.26 17.53 -10.72
N ALA A 44 -4.76 17.26 -9.51
CA ALA A 44 -3.36 17.03 -9.21
C ALA A 44 -2.73 15.86 -9.97
N MET A 45 -3.47 14.76 -10.17
CA MET A 45 -2.97 13.59 -10.90
C MET A 45 -2.98 13.86 -12.41
N GLN A 46 -3.96 14.59 -12.91
CA GLN A 46 -4.00 15.02 -14.31
C GLN A 46 -2.81 15.94 -14.66
N GLU A 47 -2.49 16.92 -13.80
CA GLU A 47 -1.30 17.77 -13.98
C GLU A 47 0.00 16.92 -13.95
N ALA A 48 0.07 15.93 -13.07
CA ALA A 48 1.23 15.02 -13.00
C ALA A 48 1.32 14.11 -14.25
N ALA A 49 0.20 13.64 -14.79
CA ALA A 49 0.12 12.86 -16.02
C ALA A 49 0.57 13.68 -17.24
N GLU A 50 0.11 14.93 -17.36
CA GLU A 50 0.56 15.83 -18.43
C GLU A 50 2.06 16.10 -18.34
N LYS A 51 2.60 16.32 -17.13
CA LYS A 51 4.05 16.49 -16.93
C LYS A 51 4.85 15.23 -17.28
N LEU A 52 4.36 14.03 -16.89
CA LEU A 52 4.96 12.74 -17.25
C LEU A 52 5.10 12.58 -18.76
N VAL A 53 4.05 12.93 -19.48
CA VAL A 53 4.00 12.73 -20.92
C VAL A 53 4.84 13.79 -21.64
N ASN A 54 4.85 15.03 -21.16
CA ASN A 54 5.56 16.15 -21.79
C ASN A 54 7.04 16.28 -21.41
N SER A 55 7.49 15.57 -20.37
CA SER A 55 8.85 15.66 -19.87
C SER A 55 9.47 14.26 -19.90
N ASP A 56 10.73 14.13 -20.32
CA ASP A 56 11.46 12.86 -20.28
C ASP A 56 11.83 12.52 -18.82
N VAL A 57 10.83 12.05 -18.06
CA VAL A 57 10.89 11.96 -16.61
C VAL A 57 10.26 10.68 -16.07
N GLU A 58 10.99 10.02 -15.19
CA GLU A 58 10.50 8.87 -14.40
C GLU A 58 9.89 9.36 -13.09
N ILE A 59 8.76 8.79 -12.69
CA ILE A 59 8.13 9.05 -11.39
C ILE A 59 8.01 7.76 -10.57
N ALA A 60 8.44 7.84 -9.32
CA ALA A 60 8.11 6.88 -8.28
C ALA A 60 6.88 7.36 -7.49
N VAL A 61 5.93 6.45 -7.31
CA VAL A 61 4.67 6.68 -6.60
C VAL A 61 4.54 5.67 -5.46
N TYR A 62 4.04 6.11 -4.31
CA TYR A 62 3.79 5.26 -3.15
C TYR A 62 2.28 5.07 -2.97
N PRO A 63 1.70 3.93 -3.38
CA PRO A 63 0.25 3.78 -3.47
C PRO A 63 -0.48 3.86 -2.12
N GLN A 64 0.20 3.58 -1.00
CA GLN A 64 -0.34 3.73 0.36
C GLN A 64 -0.47 5.20 0.80
N GLY A 65 0.26 6.13 0.17
CA GLY A 65 0.23 7.57 0.44
C GLY A 65 0.82 8.00 1.79
N THR A 66 1.29 7.06 2.62
CA THR A 66 1.99 7.33 3.88
C THR A 66 2.86 6.14 4.25
N ARG A 67 3.89 6.36 5.06
CA ARG A 67 4.67 5.26 5.65
C ARG A 67 3.81 4.51 6.68
N ALA A 68 3.96 3.20 6.75
CA ALA A 68 3.47 2.40 7.87
C ALA A 68 4.39 2.57 9.10
N TYR A 69 3.87 2.24 10.29
CA TYR A 69 4.70 2.12 11.49
C TYR A 69 5.39 0.75 11.50
N PHE A 70 6.61 0.71 12.04
CA PHE A 70 7.37 -0.52 12.17
C PHE A 70 6.70 -1.49 13.17
N MET A 71 6.86 -2.79 12.92
CA MET A 71 6.49 -3.84 13.85
C MET A 71 7.60 -4.06 14.88
N ARG A 72 7.25 -4.68 16.02
CA ARG A 72 8.24 -5.08 17.03
C ARG A 72 8.10 -6.56 17.32
N SER A 73 9.20 -7.25 17.55
CA SER A 73 9.18 -8.62 18.08
C SER A 73 8.86 -8.60 19.59
N PRO A 74 8.53 -9.77 20.19
CA PRO A 74 8.41 -9.89 21.65
C PRO A 74 9.69 -9.56 22.41
N SER A 75 10.87 -9.75 21.78
CA SER A 75 12.16 -9.35 22.35
C SER A 75 12.44 -7.83 22.22
N GLY A 76 11.50 -7.07 21.64
CA GLY A 76 11.63 -5.63 21.42
C GLY A 76 12.43 -5.25 20.17
N GLU A 77 12.87 -6.23 19.39
CA GLU A 77 13.57 -6.02 18.13
C GLU A 77 12.66 -5.29 17.13
N ARG A 78 13.24 -4.36 16.38
CA ARG A 78 12.53 -3.66 15.32
C ARG A 78 12.42 -4.58 14.11
N LEU A 79 11.20 -4.82 13.68
CA LEU A 79 10.88 -5.50 12.44
C LEU A 79 10.43 -4.48 11.39
N ASP A 80 10.22 -4.93 10.16
CA ASP A 80 9.72 -4.07 9.10
C ASP A 80 8.27 -3.58 9.38
N ALA A 81 7.72 -2.75 8.49
CA ALA A 81 6.38 -2.22 8.64
C ALA A 81 5.31 -3.10 7.96
N GLY A 82 4.12 -3.19 8.55
CA GLY A 82 3.02 -4.00 8.02
C GLY A 82 2.40 -3.42 6.75
N TYR A 83 2.10 -4.29 5.77
CA TYR A 83 1.59 -3.91 4.45
C TYR A 83 0.14 -3.37 4.46
N TYR A 84 -0.72 -3.92 5.30
CA TYR A 84 -2.16 -3.61 5.40
C TYR A 84 -2.49 -2.63 6.55
N THR A 85 -1.49 -1.90 7.04
CA THR A 85 -1.62 -1.04 8.22
C THR A 85 -1.92 0.44 7.92
N THR A 86 -1.83 0.84 6.65
CA THR A 86 -2.07 2.23 6.22
C THR A 86 -3.53 2.48 5.83
N PHE A 87 -4.47 2.33 6.76
CA PHE A 87 -5.91 2.46 6.51
C PHE A 87 -6.57 3.63 7.26
N THR A 88 -7.86 3.88 7.00
CA THR A 88 -8.70 4.83 7.73
C THR A 88 -9.90 4.13 8.35
N LYS A 89 -10.62 4.78 9.28
CA LYS A 89 -11.87 4.21 9.85
C LYS A 89 -12.90 3.82 8.78
N LYS A 90 -12.90 4.51 7.64
CA LYS A 90 -13.86 4.29 6.55
C LYS A 90 -13.45 3.15 5.61
N THR A 91 -12.21 2.69 5.67
CA THR A 91 -11.64 1.75 4.69
C THR A 91 -11.02 0.52 5.33
N TRP A 92 -11.04 0.41 6.65
CA TRP A 92 -10.37 -0.66 7.39
C TRP A 92 -10.88 -2.07 7.09
N ASP A 93 -12.12 -2.20 6.66
CA ASP A 93 -12.83 -3.43 6.29
C ASP A 93 -12.79 -3.70 4.78
N GLN A 94 -12.23 -2.77 4.01
CA GLN A 94 -12.07 -2.91 2.58
C GLN A 94 -10.77 -3.66 2.26
N PRO A 95 -10.79 -4.67 1.38
CA PRO A 95 -9.60 -5.43 1.01
C PRO A 95 -8.43 -4.58 0.48
N LEU A 96 -8.74 -3.49 -0.21
CA LEU A 96 -7.77 -2.53 -0.78
C LEU A 96 -7.68 -1.24 0.03
N GLY A 97 -8.22 -1.22 1.25
CA GLY A 97 -8.37 -0.01 2.05
C GLY A 97 -7.04 0.62 2.54
N HIS A 98 -5.93 -0.11 2.38
CA HIS A 98 -4.56 0.35 2.61
C HIS A 98 -3.98 1.13 1.43
N LEU A 99 -4.56 0.99 0.23
CA LEU A 99 -4.14 1.69 -0.99
C LEU A 99 -5.04 2.89 -1.29
N LYS A 100 -4.44 3.96 -1.82
CA LYS A 100 -5.15 5.12 -2.35
C LYS A 100 -5.43 4.92 -3.84
N PRO A 101 -6.60 5.34 -4.36
CA PRO A 101 -6.94 5.21 -5.78
C PRO A 101 -6.09 6.10 -6.70
N GLY A 102 -5.39 7.09 -6.14
CA GLY A 102 -4.63 8.08 -6.93
C GLY A 102 -3.57 7.48 -7.85
N THR A 103 -2.96 6.34 -7.49
CA THR A 103 -2.00 5.67 -8.38
C THR A 103 -2.68 5.08 -9.60
N ALA A 104 -3.85 4.47 -9.43
CA ALA A 104 -4.63 3.92 -10.54
C ALA A 104 -5.10 5.05 -11.48
N HIS A 105 -5.61 6.15 -10.91
CA HIS A 105 -5.99 7.32 -11.68
C HIS A 105 -4.81 7.91 -12.46
N LEU A 106 -3.64 8.08 -11.83
CA LEU A 106 -2.46 8.59 -12.50
C LEU A 106 -2.08 7.74 -13.72
N ILE A 107 -2.11 6.42 -13.59
CA ILE A 107 -1.80 5.51 -14.70
C ILE A 107 -2.84 5.67 -15.83
N LEU A 108 -4.14 5.67 -15.51
CA LEU A 108 -5.19 5.83 -16.52
C LEU A 108 -5.13 7.20 -17.21
N ASP A 109 -4.94 8.27 -16.45
CA ASP A 109 -4.81 9.63 -16.98
C ASP A 109 -3.56 9.76 -17.86
N THR A 110 -2.47 9.10 -17.49
CA THR A 110 -1.24 9.03 -18.30
C THR A 110 -1.47 8.26 -19.59
N LEU A 111 -2.17 7.12 -19.55
CA LEU A 111 -2.51 6.36 -20.76
C LEU A 111 -3.42 7.16 -21.70
N LEU A 112 -4.39 7.91 -21.17
CA LEU A 112 -5.26 8.79 -21.95
C LEU A 112 -4.44 9.90 -22.65
N ALA A 113 -3.53 10.54 -21.92
CA ALA A 113 -2.65 11.58 -22.46
C ALA A 113 -1.66 11.04 -23.51
N LEU A 114 -1.08 9.85 -23.27
CA LEU A 114 -0.20 9.16 -24.23
C LEU A 114 -0.96 8.81 -25.52
N ARG A 115 -2.21 8.32 -25.41
CA ARG A 115 -3.06 8.01 -26.56
C ARG A 115 -3.29 9.23 -27.44
N GLN A 116 -3.55 10.39 -26.85
CA GLN A 116 -3.76 11.65 -27.58
C GLN A 116 -2.52 12.09 -28.37
N ARG A 117 -1.33 11.64 -27.98
CA ARG A 117 -0.06 11.91 -28.66
C ARG A 117 0.36 10.82 -29.65
N GLY A 118 -0.44 9.77 -29.81
CA GLY A 118 -0.11 8.64 -30.67
C GLY A 118 0.90 7.67 -30.07
N GLU A 119 1.17 7.77 -28.77
CA GLU A 119 2.01 6.80 -28.06
C GLU A 119 1.22 5.51 -27.77
N SER A 120 1.93 4.38 -27.78
CA SER A 120 1.30 3.05 -27.72
C SER A 120 1.25 2.44 -26.33
N LYS A 121 2.13 2.86 -25.41
CA LYS A 121 2.22 2.23 -24.09
C LYS A 121 2.80 3.12 -22.98
N LEU A 122 2.50 2.74 -21.75
CA LEU A 122 3.16 3.17 -20.52
C LEU A 122 3.89 1.98 -19.90
N ASN A 123 5.14 2.19 -19.48
CA ASN A 123 5.91 1.18 -18.75
C ASN A 123 5.83 1.46 -17.24
N VAL A 124 5.44 0.45 -16.46
CA VAL A 124 5.36 0.53 -15.00
C VAL A 124 6.36 -0.44 -14.37
N LEU A 125 7.22 0.07 -13.50
CA LEU A 125 8.15 -0.71 -12.69
C LEU A 125 7.59 -0.85 -11.28
N VAL A 126 7.24 -2.07 -10.89
CA VAL A 126 6.78 -2.36 -9.53
C VAL A 126 7.97 -2.82 -8.68
N THR A 127 8.24 -2.07 -7.63
CA THR A 127 9.37 -2.34 -6.71
C THR A 127 8.84 -2.59 -5.30
N GLY A 128 9.18 -3.75 -4.74
CA GLY A 128 9.00 -4.07 -3.33
C GLY A 128 10.26 -3.70 -2.56
N ILE A 129 10.06 -3.12 -1.37
CA ILE A 129 11.15 -2.72 -0.48
C ILE A 129 10.85 -3.29 0.90
N MET A 130 11.72 -4.19 1.37
CA MET A 130 11.63 -4.81 2.69
C MET A 130 12.85 -4.40 3.53
N GLY A 131 12.69 -4.27 4.85
CA GLY A 131 13.71 -3.84 5.81
C GLY A 131 13.86 -2.32 5.98
N SER A 132 13.20 -1.53 5.13
CA SER A 132 13.34 -0.06 5.17
C SER A 132 12.82 0.57 6.46
N ALA A 133 11.78 0.01 7.09
CA ALA A 133 11.29 0.52 8.37
C ALA A 133 12.19 0.13 9.56
N ILE A 134 13.07 -0.86 9.38
CA ILE A 134 14.13 -1.19 10.35
C ILE A 134 15.17 -0.07 10.34
N ALA A 135 15.67 0.26 9.15
CA ALA A 135 16.66 1.32 8.94
C ALA A 135 16.15 2.70 9.36
N GLY A 136 14.93 3.08 8.93
CA GLY A 136 14.38 4.43 9.09
C GLY A 136 12.88 4.45 9.39
N PRO A 137 12.45 4.13 10.63
CA PRO A 137 11.04 4.01 10.95
C PRO A 137 10.30 5.35 10.94
N LYS A 138 8.99 5.28 10.68
CA LYS A 138 8.09 6.42 10.84
C LYS A 138 8.10 6.93 12.30
N GLY A 139 8.12 8.25 12.47
CA GLY A 139 8.07 8.89 13.78
C GLY A 139 9.40 8.93 14.54
N SER A 140 10.49 8.40 13.95
CA SER A 140 11.83 8.46 14.51
C SER A 140 12.77 9.22 13.59
N PHE A 141 13.63 10.06 14.18
CA PHE A 141 14.78 10.65 13.49
C PHE A 141 16.05 9.80 13.60
N LYS A 142 16.03 8.75 14.45
CA LYS A 142 17.16 7.83 14.61
C LYS A 142 17.12 6.76 13.53
N ALA A 143 18.12 6.77 12.66
CA ALA A 143 18.40 5.67 11.75
C ALA A 143 19.12 4.54 12.51
N GLN A 144 18.83 3.30 12.16
CA GLN A 144 19.57 2.13 12.63
C GLN A 144 20.62 1.76 11.58
N SER A 145 21.87 1.69 11.98
CA SER A 145 22.96 1.17 11.15
C SER A 145 22.85 -0.34 11.00
N GLU A 146 23.47 -0.89 9.94
CA GLU A 146 23.54 -2.33 9.67
C GLU A 146 22.18 -3.01 9.43
N ALA A 147 21.14 -2.23 9.15
CA ALA A 147 19.87 -2.78 8.69
C ALA A 147 19.98 -3.25 7.23
N GLU A 148 19.58 -4.49 6.97
CA GLU A 148 19.49 -5.03 5.62
C GLU A 148 18.20 -4.52 4.95
N VAL A 149 18.33 -3.99 3.74
CA VAL A 149 17.19 -3.53 2.93
C VAL A 149 17.18 -4.29 1.62
N HIS A 150 16.11 -5.04 1.40
CA HIS A 150 15.92 -5.88 0.22
C HIS A 150 15.05 -5.15 -0.79
N PHE A 151 15.55 -5.04 -2.02
CA PHE A 151 14.81 -4.51 -3.16
C PHE A 151 14.48 -5.65 -4.11
N ARG A 152 13.21 -5.78 -4.47
CA ARG A 152 12.77 -6.67 -5.54
C ARG A 152 12.03 -5.86 -6.58
N ILE A 153 12.57 -5.86 -7.80
CA ILE A 153 11.97 -5.21 -8.95
C ILE A 153 11.35 -6.31 -9.81
N LEU A 154 10.05 -6.21 -10.07
CA LEU A 154 9.37 -7.13 -10.97
C LEU A 154 9.71 -6.81 -12.44
N PRO A 155 9.49 -7.75 -13.38
CA PRO A 155 9.54 -7.44 -14.80
C PRO A 155 8.67 -6.23 -15.15
N VAL A 156 9.08 -5.48 -16.17
CA VAL A 156 8.34 -4.30 -16.66
C VAL A 156 6.89 -4.69 -16.96
N TRP A 157 5.96 -3.96 -16.36
CA TRP A 157 4.55 -4.07 -16.68
C TRP A 157 4.21 -3.06 -17.77
N GLU A 158 4.09 -3.54 -19.00
CA GLU A 158 3.71 -2.72 -20.15
C GLU A 158 2.19 -2.61 -20.22
N LEU A 159 1.69 -1.37 -20.22
CA LEU A 159 0.26 -1.05 -20.32
C LEU A 159 -0.01 -0.38 -21.66
N SER A 160 -0.82 -1.01 -22.51
CA SER A 160 -1.22 -0.43 -23.80
C SER A 160 -2.18 0.75 -23.63
N THR A 161 -2.05 1.78 -24.47
CA THR A 161 -3.01 2.90 -24.54
C THR A 161 -4.37 2.49 -25.11
N ASP A 162 -4.52 1.26 -25.62
CA ASP A 162 -5.82 0.69 -25.97
C ASP A 162 -6.65 0.26 -24.75
N LEU A 163 -6.02 0.06 -23.59
CA LEU A 163 -6.73 -0.23 -22.34
C LEU A 163 -7.77 0.85 -22.00
N VAL A 164 -7.49 2.10 -22.37
CA VAL A 164 -8.34 3.27 -22.10
C VAL A 164 -9.15 3.71 -23.32
N ALA A 165 -9.25 2.86 -24.35
CA ALA A 165 -10.05 3.18 -25.53
C ALA A 165 -11.53 3.38 -25.16
N GLY A 166 -12.06 4.57 -25.44
CA GLY A 166 -13.45 4.93 -25.10
C GLY A 166 -13.68 5.28 -23.63
N ALA A 167 -12.64 5.28 -22.79
CA ALA A 167 -12.74 5.75 -21.41
C ALA A 167 -12.57 7.28 -21.33
N ALA A 168 -13.21 7.90 -20.35
CA ALA A 168 -13.05 9.32 -20.04
C ALA A 168 -13.02 9.53 -18.53
N ALA A 169 -12.15 10.42 -18.05
CA ALA A 169 -12.08 10.72 -16.63
C ALA A 169 -13.36 11.45 -16.15
N PRO A 170 -13.96 11.06 -15.00
CA PRO A 170 -15.18 11.67 -14.48
C PRO A 170 -15.00 13.15 -14.14
N GLN A 171 -15.88 14.03 -14.66
CA GLN A 171 -15.83 15.47 -14.35
C GLN A 171 -16.42 15.84 -12.98
N GLY A 172 -17.15 14.91 -12.35
CA GLY A 172 -17.84 15.08 -11.08
C GLY A 172 -17.55 13.95 -10.08
N ASN A 173 -18.28 13.93 -8.96
CA ASN A 173 -18.13 12.87 -7.96
C ASN A 173 -18.68 11.52 -8.44
N GLU A 174 -19.62 11.52 -9.39
CA GLU A 174 -20.29 10.32 -9.88
C GLU A 174 -20.21 10.25 -11.42
N PRO A 175 -19.94 9.06 -11.99
CA PRO A 175 -19.86 8.88 -13.43
C PRO A 175 -21.25 9.01 -14.06
N GLN A 176 -21.41 9.95 -14.99
CA GLN A 176 -22.65 10.24 -15.69
C GLN A 176 -22.72 9.48 -17.03
N THR A 177 -21.58 9.35 -17.70
CA THR A 177 -21.48 8.71 -19.02
C THR A 177 -20.94 7.28 -18.95
N GLU A 178 -21.12 6.52 -20.04
CA GLU A 178 -20.56 5.17 -20.14
C GLU A 178 -19.03 5.19 -20.17
N ALA A 179 -18.43 6.21 -20.79
CA ALA A 179 -16.98 6.41 -20.81
C ALA A 179 -16.42 6.66 -19.39
N GLU A 180 -17.15 7.41 -18.56
CA GLU A 180 -16.78 7.64 -17.16
C GLU A 180 -16.97 6.39 -16.29
N ARG A 181 -18.04 5.61 -16.53
CA ARG A 181 -18.23 4.32 -15.84
C ARG A 181 -17.14 3.32 -16.20
N LEU A 182 -16.72 3.28 -17.47
CA LEU A 182 -15.60 2.48 -17.93
C LEU A 182 -14.30 2.88 -17.20
N TYR A 183 -14.00 4.18 -17.10
CA TYR A 183 -12.84 4.66 -16.36
C TYR A 183 -12.84 4.20 -14.90
N VAL A 184 -13.98 4.34 -14.20
CA VAL A 184 -14.08 3.92 -12.79
C VAL A 184 -13.86 2.41 -12.64
N ARG A 185 -14.43 1.61 -13.55
CA ARG A 185 -14.21 0.15 -13.55
C ARG A 185 -12.73 -0.20 -13.77
N LEU A 186 -12.10 0.39 -14.78
CA LEU A 186 -10.67 0.20 -15.06
C LEU A 186 -9.80 0.62 -13.87
N SER A 187 -10.17 1.69 -13.17
CA SER A 187 -9.44 2.16 -11.98
C SER A 187 -9.45 1.12 -10.86
N GLN A 188 -10.60 0.49 -10.62
CA GLN A 188 -10.74 -0.59 -9.63
C GLN A 188 -9.95 -1.84 -10.01
N GLU A 189 -10.04 -2.27 -11.27
CA GLU A 189 -9.28 -3.41 -11.81
C GLU A 189 -7.77 -3.16 -11.68
N LEU A 190 -7.33 -1.96 -12.04
CA LEU A 190 -5.93 -1.55 -11.97
C LEU A 190 -5.43 -1.44 -10.52
N GLN A 191 -6.27 -0.97 -9.59
CA GLN A 191 -5.93 -0.93 -8.17
C GLN A 191 -5.70 -2.35 -7.61
N ALA A 192 -6.53 -3.32 -7.99
CA ALA A 192 -6.35 -4.72 -7.61
C ALA A 192 -5.08 -5.32 -8.24
N GLU A 193 -4.76 -4.99 -9.49
CA GLU A 193 -3.53 -5.41 -10.15
C GLU A 193 -2.28 -4.83 -9.47
N ILE A 194 -2.31 -3.54 -9.11
CA ILE A 194 -1.24 -2.88 -8.36
C ILE A 194 -1.02 -3.61 -7.03
N ASP A 195 -2.08 -3.91 -6.28
CA ASP A 195 -1.97 -4.64 -5.00
C ASP A 195 -1.31 -6.01 -5.19
N ARG A 196 -1.77 -6.78 -6.18
CA ARG A 196 -1.20 -8.11 -6.47
C ARG A 196 0.28 -8.05 -6.82
N LYS A 197 0.68 -7.09 -7.66
CA LYS A 197 2.09 -6.90 -8.02
C LYS A 197 2.93 -6.42 -6.84
N LEU A 198 2.39 -5.55 -5.98
CA LEU A 198 3.09 -5.12 -4.76
C LEU A 198 3.27 -6.29 -3.79
N LEU A 199 2.26 -7.14 -3.61
CA LEU A 199 2.36 -8.36 -2.78
C LEU A 199 3.41 -9.33 -3.34
N GLN A 200 3.45 -9.51 -4.66
CA GLN A 200 4.50 -10.31 -5.30
C GLN A 200 5.90 -9.68 -5.10
N ALA A 201 6.01 -8.37 -5.26
CA ALA A 201 7.29 -7.67 -5.13
C ALA A 201 7.81 -7.66 -3.68
N THR A 202 6.92 -7.60 -2.69
CA THR A 202 7.27 -7.61 -1.26
C THR A 202 7.35 -9.00 -0.66
N GLU A 203 6.77 -10.01 -1.34
CA GLU A 203 6.55 -11.36 -0.80
C GLU A 203 5.81 -11.35 0.55
N TRP A 204 4.95 -10.36 0.78
CA TRP A 204 4.37 -10.11 2.11
C TRP A 204 3.57 -11.30 2.64
N HIS A 205 2.78 -11.93 1.77
CA HIS A 205 2.01 -13.12 2.15
C HIS A 205 2.91 -14.31 2.47
N ALA A 206 4.00 -14.50 1.71
CA ALA A 206 4.99 -15.54 2.01
C ALA A 206 5.71 -15.27 3.35
N TYR A 207 5.99 -14.00 3.66
CA TYR A 207 6.52 -13.59 4.96
C TYR A 207 5.55 -13.96 6.10
N LEU A 208 4.27 -13.63 5.97
CA LEU A 208 3.25 -13.95 6.98
C LEU A 208 3.06 -15.47 7.15
N LEU A 209 3.04 -16.23 6.05
CA LEU A 209 2.96 -17.70 6.05
C LEU A 209 4.13 -18.34 6.79
N LYS A 210 5.35 -17.79 6.66
CA LYS A 210 6.54 -18.28 7.38
C LYS A 210 6.52 -17.89 8.85
N ARG A 211 6.02 -16.69 9.17
CA ARG A 211 6.04 -16.15 10.53
C ARG A 211 4.97 -16.74 11.44
N LEU A 212 3.77 -16.98 10.92
CA LEU A 212 2.64 -17.48 11.70
C LEU A 212 2.98 -18.72 12.55
N PRO A 213 3.46 -19.85 11.99
CA PRO A 213 3.72 -21.05 12.78
C PRO A 213 4.72 -20.82 13.91
N VAL A 214 5.79 -20.07 13.63
CA VAL A 214 6.82 -19.72 14.62
C VAL A 214 6.23 -18.98 15.82
N GLU A 215 5.32 -18.03 15.58
CA GLU A 215 4.70 -17.26 16.66
C GLU A 215 3.63 -18.06 17.41
N LEU A 216 2.87 -18.93 16.73
CA LEU A 216 1.89 -19.80 17.41
C LEU A 216 2.57 -20.87 18.28
N GLU A 217 3.67 -21.46 17.82
CA GLU A 217 4.45 -22.45 18.57
C GLU A 217 5.07 -21.85 19.84
N LYS A 218 5.60 -20.62 19.76
CA LYS A 218 6.10 -19.88 20.95
C LYS A 218 5.02 -19.64 22.01
N LEU A 219 3.75 -19.56 21.60
CA LEU A 219 2.60 -19.41 22.49
C LEU A 219 2.06 -20.76 23.02
N GLY A 220 2.72 -21.87 22.70
CA GLY A 220 2.31 -23.22 23.12
C GLY A 220 1.01 -23.69 22.48
N ILE A 221 0.64 -23.16 21.30
CA ILE A 221 -0.53 -23.65 20.55
C ILE A 221 -0.21 -25.03 19.96
N ALA A 222 -1.18 -25.95 20.00
CA ALA A 222 -0.94 -27.34 19.62
C ALA A 222 -0.62 -27.46 18.12
N GLY A 223 0.34 -28.31 17.76
CA GLY A 223 0.80 -28.51 16.38
C GLY A 223 -0.33 -28.76 15.34
N PRO A 224 -1.39 -29.54 15.66
CA PRO A 224 -2.53 -29.69 14.75
C PRO A 224 -3.28 -28.38 14.47
N GLU A 225 -3.45 -27.51 15.47
CA GLU A 225 -4.10 -26.21 15.31
C GLU A 225 -3.25 -25.25 14.48
N VAL A 226 -1.92 -25.26 14.71
CA VAL A 226 -0.96 -24.50 13.90
C VAL A 226 -1.04 -24.93 12.43
N THR A 227 -1.03 -26.25 12.18
CA THR A 227 -1.12 -26.82 10.83
C THR A 227 -2.43 -26.42 10.14
N ALA A 228 -3.56 -26.52 10.86
CA ALA A 228 -4.87 -26.16 10.32
C ALA A 228 -4.96 -24.65 9.98
N ALA A 229 -4.43 -23.77 10.83
CA ALA A 229 -4.39 -22.34 10.55
C ALA A 229 -3.52 -22.02 9.32
N LEU A 230 -2.38 -22.70 9.17
CA LEU A 230 -1.48 -22.51 8.04
C LEU A 230 -2.10 -22.98 6.73
N GLU A 231 -2.75 -24.15 6.72
CA GLU A 231 -3.45 -24.68 5.54
C GLU A 231 -4.58 -23.76 5.08
N ARG A 232 -5.33 -23.15 6.01
CA ARG A 232 -6.37 -22.18 5.65
C ARG A 232 -5.81 -20.90 5.08
N LEU A 233 -4.70 -20.41 5.64
CA LEU A 233 -4.01 -19.24 5.10
C LEU A 233 -3.46 -19.50 3.68
N ARG A 234 -2.97 -20.72 3.39
CA ARG A 234 -2.57 -21.14 2.04
C ARG A 234 -3.75 -21.19 1.07
N ARG A 235 -4.89 -21.76 1.48
CA ARG A 235 -6.11 -21.74 0.64
C ARG A 235 -6.63 -20.33 0.39
N ALA A 236 -6.52 -19.43 1.38
CA ALA A 236 -6.86 -18.03 1.22
C ALA A 236 -5.96 -17.36 0.15
N GLU A 237 -4.66 -17.66 0.16
CA GLU A 237 -3.73 -17.21 -0.89
C GLU A 237 -4.13 -17.73 -2.27
N GLU A 238 -4.37 -19.03 -2.39
CA GLU A 238 -4.73 -19.68 -3.66
C GLU A 238 -6.05 -19.15 -4.24
N SER A 239 -6.99 -18.75 -3.38
CA SER A 239 -8.29 -18.18 -3.78
C SER A 239 -8.27 -16.65 -3.91
N GLY A 240 -7.16 -15.99 -3.59
CA GLY A 240 -7.04 -14.53 -3.61
C GLY A 240 -7.78 -13.82 -2.48
N ASP A 241 -8.16 -14.53 -1.41
CA ASP A 241 -8.79 -13.94 -0.22
C ASP A 241 -7.72 -13.30 0.69
N SER A 242 -7.58 -11.98 0.62
CA SER A 242 -6.63 -11.23 1.44
C SER A 242 -7.10 -11.02 2.89
N ARG A 243 -8.34 -11.35 3.25
CA ARG A 243 -8.91 -11.03 4.57
C ARG A 243 -8.10 -11.64 5.73
N PRO A 244 -7.72 -12.94 5.71
CA PRO A 244 -6.90 -13.51 6.77
C PRO A 244 -5.53 -12.85 6.89
N PHE A 245 -4.92 -12.48 5.76
CA PHE A 245 -3.63 -11.76 5.73
C PHE A 245 -3.74 -10.35 6.30
N ILE A 246 -4.81 -9.61 5.98
CA ILE A 246 -5.08 -8.28 6.54
C ILE A 246 -5.17 -8.35 8.06
N LEU A 247 -5.94 -9.30 8.59
CA LEU A 247 -6.05 -9.47 10.04
C LEU A 247 -4.71 -9.82 10.67
N LEU A 248 -4.02 -10.81 10.12
CA LEU A 248 -2.76 -11.29 10.66
C LEU A 248 -1.67 -10.21 10.66
N ASP A 249 -1.55 -9.47 9.55
CA ASP A 249 -0.62 -8.34 9.43
C ASP A 249 -0.89 -7.28 10.50
N ARG A 250 -2.17 -6.96 10.72
CA ARG A 250 -2.59 -5.99 11.72
C ARG A 250 -2.32 -6.48 13.14
N ILE A 251 -2.52 -7.78 13.43
CA ILE A 251 -2.18 -8.39 14.72
C ILE A 251 -0.67 -8.26 14.97
N PHE A 252 0.17 -8.65 14.02
CA PHE A 252 1.63 -8.54 14.16
C PHE A 252 2.13 -7.09 14.22
N SER A 253 1.30 -6.15 13.79
CA SER A 253 1.55 -4.72 13.92
C SER A 253 1.08 -4.12 15.24
N LEU A 254 0.43 -4.88 16.13
CA LEU A 254 0.13 -4.44 17.49
C LEU A 254 1.36 -4.50 18.39
N ALA A 255 1.22 -3.97 19.61
CA ALA A 255 2.19 -4.18 20.68
C ALA A 255 2.28 -5.69 21.02
N PRO A 256 3.49 -6.27 21.17
CA PRO A 256 3.65 -7.72 21.34
C PRO A 256 2.87 -8.33 22.50
N GLU A 257 2.58 -7.55 23.54
CA GLU A 257 1.82 -7.97 24.72
C GLU A 257 0.36 -8.32 24.38
N LEU A 258 -0.14 -7.85 23.23
CA LEU A 258 -1.49 -8.14 22.75
C LEU A 258 -1.54 -9.37 21.83
N TRP A 259 -0.40 -9.87 21.36
CA TRP A 259 -0.37 -10.90 20.33
C TRP A 259 -1.00 -12.20 20.78
N GLU A 260 -0.72 -12.67 21.99
CA GLU A 260 -1.26 -13.95 22.47
C GLU A 260 -2.78 -13.99 22.35
N ARG A 261 -3.46 -12.97 22.89
CA ARG A 261 -4.92 -12.88 22.82
C ARG A 261 -5.41 -12.91 21.38
N PHE A 262 -4.85 -12.06 20.51
CA PHE A 262 -5.36 -11.90 19.15
C PHE A 262 -4.98 -13.05 18.22
N LEU A 263 -3.82 -13.69 18.40
CA LEU A 263 -3.42 -14.87 17.64
C LEU A 263 -4.26 -16.09 18.02
N ARG A 264 -4.59 -16.26 19.31
CA ARG A 264 -5.54 -17.31 19.73
C ARG A 264 -6.92 -17.10 19.11
N LEU A 265 -7.44 -15.86 19.15
CA LEU A 265 -8.71 -15.53 18.49
C LEU A 265 -8.66 -15.74 16.98
N TYR A 266 -7.55 -15.38 16.33
CA TYR A 266 -7.32 -15.64 14.91
C TYR A 266 -7.41 -17.15 14.63
N VAL A 267 -6.71 -18.00 15.38
CA VAL A 267 -6.76 -19.46 15.22
C VAL A 267 -8.17 -20.00 15.45
N SER A 268 -8.91 -19.50 16.45
CA SER A 268 -10.30 -19.89 16.69
C SER A 268 -11.24 -19.53 15.53
N LEU A 269 -11.06 -18.35 14.92
CA LEU A 269 -11.80 -17.98 13.71
C LEU A 269 -11.45 -18.89 12.53
N GLN A 270 -10.18 -19.30 12.44
CA GLN A 270 -9.77 -20.26 11.42
C GLN A 270 -10.35 -21.65 11.69
N SER A 271 -10.54 -22.10 12.92
CA SER A 271 -10.97 -23.47 13.20
C SER A 271 -12.48 -23.71 13.05
N GLN A 272 -13.30 -22.67 13.28
CA GLN A 272 -14.76 -22.74 13.16
C GLN A 272 -15.21 -22.36 11.73
N GLU A 273 -16.42 -22.76 11.32
CA GLU A 273 -17.16 -22.02 10.27
C GLU A 273 -17.53 -20.65 10.87
N SER A 274 -16.53 -19.79 11.09
CA SER A 274 -16.74 -18.51 11.73
C SER A 274 -17.67 -17.68 10.86
N ASP A 275 -18.75 -17.18 11.45
CA ASP A 275 -19.61 -16.24 10.75
C ASP A 275 -18.85 -14.93 10.45
N GLU A 276 -19.30 -14.24 9.40
CA GLU A 276 -18.69 -12.98 8.94
C GLU A 276 -18.69 -11.91 10.05
N GLY A 277 -19.64 -11.98 10.99
CA GLY A 277 -19.74 -11.06 12.12
C GLY A 277 -18.56 -11.16 13.09
N SER A 278 -18.18 -12.38 13.46
CA SER A 278 -17.08 -12.66 14.39
C SER A 278 -15.74 -12.17 13.83
N TRP A 279 -15.53 -12.37 12.54
CA TRP A 279 -14.38 -11.81 11.83
C TRP A 279 -14.46 -10.28 11.86
N ARG A 280 -15.50 -9.64 11.33
CA ARG A 280 -15.58 -8.17 11.31
C ARG A 280 -15.36 -7.52 12.69
N ALA A 281 -15.90 -8.12 13.75
CA ALA A 281 -15.69 -7.66 15.12
C ALA A 281 -14.20 -7.69 15.53
N LEU A 282 -13.50 -8.79 15.22
CA LEU A 282 -12.07 -8.89 15.49
C LEU A 282 -11.24 -7.91 14.65
N LEU A 283 -11.59 -7.72 13.37
CA LEU A 283 -10.95 -6.72 12.52
C LEU A 283 -11.02 -5.34 13.15
N GLN A 284 -12.23 -4.98 13.56
CA GLN A 284 -12.54 -3.70 14.15
C GLN A 284 -11.71 -3.50 15.41
N GLU A 285 -11.70 -4.45 16.35
CA GLU A 285 -10.95 -4.29 17.59
C GLU A 285 -9.43 -4.13 17.34
N VAL A 286 -8.84 -5.00 16.52
CA VAL A 286 -7.41 -4.92 16.19
C VAL A 286 -7.08 -3.57 15.53
N SER A 287 -7.94 -3.13 14.61
CA SER A 287 -7.72 -1.92 13.84
C SER A 287 -7.93 -0.62 14.65
N GLU A 288 -8.85 -0.63 15.61
CA GLU A 288 -9.00 0.45 16.58
C GLU A 288 -7.73 0.60 17.44
N ARG A 289 -7.19 -0.51 17.94
CA ARG A 289 -5.94 -0.52 18.74
C ARG A 289 -4.70 -0.07 17.96
N LEU A 290 -4.62 -0.40 16.67
CA LEU A 290 -3.51 0.06 15.81
C LEU A 290 -3.51 1.59 15.63
N ARG A 291 -4.68 2.22 15.65
CA ARG A 291 -4.80 3.66 15.42
C ARG A 291 -4.47 4.50 16.65
N THR A 292 -4.51 3.91 17.85
CA THR A 292 -4.16 4.57 19.12
C THR A 292 -2.68 4.50 19.45
N ARG A 293 -1.85 4.04 18.50
CA ARG A 293 -0.42 3.74 18.67
C ARG A 293 0.49 4.93 18.37
#